data_AF-A0A0P4WAU2-F1
#
_entry.id   AF-A0A0P4WAU2-F1
#
_cell.length_a   1.000
_cell.length_b   1.000
_cell.length_c   1.000
_cell.angle_alpha   90.00
_cell.angle_beta   90.00
_cell.angle_gamma   90.00
#
_symmetry.space_group_name_H-M   'P 1'
#
loop_
_entity.id
_entity.type
_entity.pdbx_description
1 polymer ?
#
loop_
_entity_poly.entity_id
_entity_poly.type
_entity_poly.pdbx_seq_one_letter_code
_entity_poly.pdbx_strand_id
1 'polypeptide(L)'
;MSRHYSDMGREVSELEWAMVIEGPPNYQGYRLNPDLRQQLTREYLGNLPVGSIKGMTHQEKLLIEVKEKLAAMLGGHEFLTITHVLPHVQTPDLVFCTDAEGQPVVLPQEYRDLAATDLKRPLGRPGEMQWNTVVVAGRNSFIRNTEELRGNVHMRKRQLSTLGYYVSVIPYMEYNRKSLRAKLSCLDRSLKEGSSLCLDGRVESAWVNLKASMEKQEEMIG
;
A
#
# COMPACT_ATOMS: atom_id res chain seq x y z
N MET A 1 -2.35 -37.95 9.84
CA MET A 1 -3.29 -37.18 8.99
C MET A 1 -2.51 -36.60 7.82
N SER A 2 -3.09 -36.69 6.62
CA SER A 2 -2.48 -36.49 5.30
C SER A 2 -1.79 -35.12 5.09
N ARG A 3 -0.57 -35.15 4.53
CA ARG A 3 0.29 -34.01 4.15
C ARG A 3 -0.25 -33.10 3.03
N HIS A 4 -1.48 -33.32 2.55
CA HIS A 4 -2.06 -32.53 1.45
C HIS A 4 -2.84 -31.28 1.88
N TYR A 5 -3.21 -31.16 3.17
CA TYR A 5 -3.93 -29.99 3.69
C TYR A 5 -3.01 -28.90 4.26
N SER A 6 -1.72 -29.18 4.46
CA SER A 6 -0.75 -28.19 4.97
C SER A 6 -0.45 -27.06 4.00
N ASP A 7 -0.92 -27.15 2.74
CA ASP A 7 -0.64 -26.18 1.67
C ASP A 7 -1.84 -25.27 1.35
N MET A 8 -3.00 -25.47 1.98
CA MET A 8 -4.19 -24.63 1.75
C MET A 8 -4.40 -23.55 2.82
N GLY A 9 -3.52 -23.47 3.82
CA GLY A 9 -3.68 -22.53 4.93
C GLY A 9 -3.76 -21.07 4.45
N ARG A 10 -3.04 -20.75 3.39
CA ARG A 10 -3.05 -19.43 2.77
C ARG A 10 -4.39 -19.13 2.12
N GLU A 11 -4.86 -20.00 1.25
CA GLU A 11 -6.13 -19.83 0.52
C GLU A 11 -7.31 -19.78 1.49
N VAL A 12 -7.28 -20.62 2.53
CA VAL A 12 -8.26 -20.61 3.61
C VAL A 12 -8.25 -19.29 4.38
N SER A 13 -7.06 -18.74 4.67
CA SER A 13 -6.92 -17.42 5.28
C SER A 13 -7.46 -16.30 4.37
N GLU A 14 -7.09 -16.30 3.09
CA GLU A 14 -7.57 -15.33 2.09
C GLU A 14 -9.10 -15.36 1.96
N LEU A 15 -9.72 -16.55 1.94
CA LEU A 15 -11.18 -16.71 1.89
C LEU A 15 -11.87 -16.17 3.15
N GLU A 16 -11.35 -16.47 4.34
CA GLU A 16 -11.92 -15.96 5.60
C GLU A 16 -11.87 -14.43 5.62
N TRP A 17 -10.76 -13.82 5.22
CA TRP A 17 -10.66 -12.36 5.15
C TRP A 17 -11.56 -11.75 4.07
N ALA A 18 -11.70 -12.40 2.92
CA ALA A 18 -12.66 -11.97 1.91
C ALA A 18 -14.10 -11.99 2.46
N MET A 19 -14.46 -12.99 3.25
CA MET A 19 -15.76 -13.04 3.93
C MET A 19 -15.92 -11.95 5.01
N VAL A 20 -14.86 -11.58 5.72
CA VAL A 20 -14.90 -10.45 6.69
C VAL A 20 -15.12 -9.10 5.99
N ILE A 21 -14.56 -8.92 4.79
CA ILE A 21 -14.57 -7.63 4.09
C ILE A 21 -15.79 -7.49 3.18
N GLU A 22 -16.09 -8.52 2.40
CA GLU A 22 -17.04 -8.50 1.30
C GLU A 22 -18.22 -9.46 1.52
N GLY A 23 -18.20 -10.23 2.62
CA GLY A 23 -19.28 -11.16 2.95
C GLY A 23 -20.57 -10.44 3.33
N PRO A 24 -21.72 -11.11 3.17
CA PRO A 24 -23.00 -10.54 3.56
C PRO A 24 -23.03 -10.32 5.08
N PRO A 25 -23.64 -9.22 5.59
CA PRO A 25 -23.63 -8.88 7.01
C PRO A 25 -24.12 -9.98 7.95
N ASN A 26 -25.03 -10.83 7.47
CA ASN A 26 -25.69 -11.88 8.26
C ASN A 26 -25.26 -13.29 7.84
N TYR A 27 -24.04 -13.48 7.35
CA TYR A 27 -23.55 -14.81 6.97
C TYR A 27 -23.58 -15.79 8.15
N GLN A 28 -24.38 -16.87 8.02
CA GLN A 28 -24.55 -17.93 9.03
C GLN A 28 -23.77 -19.21 8.71
N GLY A 29 -22.98 -19.21 7.62
CA GLY A 29 -22.20 -20.38 7.24
C GLY A 29 -20.95 -20.57 8.10
N TYR A 30 -20.20 -21.63 7.81
CA TYR A 30 -18.96 -21.94 8.55
C TYR A 30 -17.93 -20.82 8.42
N ARG A 31 -17.28 -20.51 9.54
CA ARG A 31 -16.20 -19.54 9.68
C ARG A 31 -14.99 -20.19 10.30
N LEU A 32 -13.81 -19.65 10.04
CA LEU A 32 -12.63 -20.11 10.74
C LEU A 32 -12.74 -19.82 12.23
N ASN A 33 -12.25 -20.76 13.03
CA ASN A 33 -12.01 -20.51 14.45
C ASN A 33 -11.11 -19.26 14.59
N PRO A 34 -11.42 -18.31 15.49
CA PRO A 34 -10.66 -17.06 15.63
C PRO A 34 -9.16 -17.25 15.89
N ASP A 35 -8.77 -18.24 16.69
CA ASP A 35 -7.38 -18.54 17.02
C ASP A 35 -6.63 -19.08 15.79
N LEU A 36 -7.28 -19.99 15.04
CA LEU A 36 -6.74 -20.51 13.79
C LEU A 36 -6.60 -19.39 12.74
N ARG A 37 -7.59 -18.51 12.62
CA ARG A 37 -7.51 -17.34 11.72
C ARG A 37 -6.31 -16.48 12.09
N GLN A 38 -6.11 -16.19 13.37
CA GLN A 38 -4.98 -15.37 13.83
C GLN A 38 -3.65 -16.06 13.58
N GLN A 39 -3.56 -17.38 13.81
CA GLN A 39 -2.38 -18.18 13.51
C GLN A 39 -2.03 -18.11 12.02
N LEU A 40 -2.98 -18.44 11.13
CA LEU A 40 -2.76 -18.42 9.68
C LEU A 40 -2.40 -17.02 9.19
N THR A 41 -3.04 -15.99 9.74
CA THR A 41 -2.72 -14.59 9.40
C THR A 41 -1.28 -14.27 9.74
N ARG A 42 -0.77 -14.67 10.91
CA ARG A 42 0.64 -14.46 11.28
C ARG A 42 1.59 -15.29 10.41
N GLU A 43 1.23 -16.53 10.10
CA GLU A 43 2.05 -17.46 9.32
C GLU A 43 2.28 -16.96 7.88
N TYR A 44 1.26 -16.38 7.25
CA TYR A 44 1.34 -15.91 5.86
C TYR A 44 1.50 -14.39 5.72
N LEU A 45 1.66 -13.66 6.83
CA LEU A 45 1.89 -12.23 6.81
C LEU A 45 3.19 -11.93 6.05
N GLY A 46 3.13 -10.93 5.17
CA GLY A 46 4.33 -10.44 4.49
C GLY A 46 5.25 -9.66 5.41
N ASN A 47 6.51 -9.54 5.02
CA ASN A 47 7.44 -8.68 5.73
C ASN A 47 7.19 -7.20 5.38
N LEU A 48 7.24 -6.35 6.40
CA LEU A 48 7.41 -4.91 6.19
C LEU A 48 8.89 -4.64 5.88
N PRO A 49 9.21 -3.86 4.84
CA PRO A 49 10.59 -3.53 4.54
C PRO A 49 11.14 -2.58 5.59
N VAL A 50 11.92 -3.11 6.54
CA VAL A 50 12.59 -2.37 7.62
C VAL A 50 14.10 -2.54 7.48
N GLY A 51 14.85 -1.45 7.62
CA GLY A 51 16.31 -1.49 7.70
C GLY A 51 17.03 -1.42 6.35
N SER A 52 18.12 -2.20 6.22
CA SER A 52 19.08 -2.10 5.10
C SER A 52 18.52 -2.65 3.79
N ILE A 53 18.86 -1.99 2.67
CA ILE A 53 18.49 -2.40 1.31
C ILE A 53 19.09 -3.76 0.90
N LYS A 54 20.15 -4.21 1.60
CA LYS A 54 20.83 -5.47 1.29
C LYS A 54 19.93 -6.67 1.61
N GLY A 55 19.63 -7.48 0.59
CA GLY A 55 18.77 -8.65 0.71
C GLY A 55 17.29 -8.41 0.38
N MET A 56 16.89 -7.15 0.16
CA MET A 56 15.51 -6.85 -0.25
C MET A 56 15.19 -7.34 -1.66
N THR A 57 13.97 -7.84 -1.81
CA THR A 57 13.35 -8.15 -3.09
C THR A 57 13.19 -6.90 -3.95
N HIS A 58 13.00 -7.10 -5.26
CA HIS A 58 12.70 -5.99 -6.18
C HIS A 58 11.43 -5.22 -5.79
N GLN A 59 10.44 -5.92 -5.24
CA GLN A 59 9.17 -5.32 -4.82
C GLN A 59 9.36 -4.43 -3.58
N GLU A 60 10.14 -4.87 -2.60
CA GLU A 60 10.43 -4.06 -1.40
C GLU A 60 11.23 -2.81 -1.74
N LYS A 61 12.23 -2.93 -2.62
CA LYS A 61 13.00 -1.77 -3.12
C LYS A 61 12.10 -0.77 -3.84
N LEU A 62 11.22 -1.26 -4.71
CA LEU A 62 10.25 -0.42 -5.41
C LEU A 62 9.31 0.28 -4.44
N LEU A 63 8.82 -0.42 -3.43
CA LEU A 63 7.93 0.13 -2.41
C LEU A 63 8.62 1.23 -1.59
N ILE A 64 9.85 1.02 -1.12
CA ILE A 64 10.64 2.06 -0.45
C ILE A 64 10.85 3.24 -1.40
N GLU A 65 11.24 2.98 -2.64
CA GLU A 65 11.49 4.04 -3.62
C GLU A 65 10.24 4.91 -3.86
N VAL A 66 9.06 4.29 -3.96
CA VAL A 66 7.79 5.00 -4.10
C VAL A 66 7.45 5.76 -2.82
N LYS A 67 7.67 5.16 -1.64
CA LYS A 67 7.50 5.84 -0.35
C LYS A 67 8.31 7.14 -0.27
N GLU A 68 9.59 7.11 -0.60
CA GLU A 68 10.46 8.29 -0.48
C GLU A 68 9.98 9.43 -1.39
N LYS A 69 9.57 9.10 -2.62
CA LYS A 69 9.03 10.11 -3.55
C LYS A 69 7.65 10.61 -3.13
N LEU A 70 6.81 9.73 -2.62
CA LEU A 70 5.50 10.11 -2.11
C LEU A 70 5.64 11.01 -0.88
N ALA A 71 6.58 10.73 0.04
CA ALA A 71 6.89 11.60 1.17
C ALA A 71 7.26 13.00 0.70
N ALA A 72 8.17 13.09 -0.28
CA ALA A 72 8.58 14.37 -0.86
C ALA A 72 7.40 15.13 -1.52
N MET A 73 6.44 14.41 -2.12
CA MET A 73 5.23 15.02 -2.70
C MET A 73 4.20 15.45 -1.65
N LEU A 74 4.14 14.76 -0.50
CA LEU A 74 3.22 15.07 0.61
C LEU A 74 3.80 16.11 1.58
N GLY A 75 5.09 16.45 1.46
CA GLY A 75 5.78 17.41 2.31
C GLY A 75 6.51 16.80 3.51
N GLY A 76 6.54 15.47 3.66
CA GLY A 76 7.23 14.80 4.76
C GLY A 76 6.86 13.32 4.95
N HIS A 77 7.61 12.63 5.80
CA HIS A 77 7.37 11.21 6.14
C HIS A 77 6.27 11.03 7.20
N GLU A 78 5.96 12.07 7.96
CA GLU A 78 4.89 12.11 8.95
C GLU A 78 3.48 11.99 8.32
N PHE A 79 3.37 12.25 7.02
CA PHE A 79 2.11 12.15 6.28
C PHE A 79 1.81 10.74 5.78
N LEU A 80 2.78 9.81 5.81
CA LEU A 80 2.60 8.48 5.24
C LEU A 80 3.15 7.36 6.13
N THR A 81 2.62 6.16 5.93
CA THR A 81 3.17 4.94 6.55
C THR A 81 3.15 3.75 5.59
N ILE A 82 4.05 2.79 5.79
CA ILE A 82 3.99 1.47 5.15
C ILE A 82 3.27 0.53 6.11
N THR A 83 2.20 -0.11 5.67
CA THR A 83 1.48 -1.06 6.53
C THR A 83 0.68 -2.10 5.76
N HIS A 84 0.37 -3.22 6.39
CA HIS A 84 -0.62 -4.15 5.87
C HIS A 84 -2.00 -3.65 6.25
N VAL A 85 -2.74 -3.10 5.28
CA VAL A 85 -4.17 -2.76 5.48
C VAL A 85 -5.01 -4.03 5.44
N LEU A 86 -4.68 -4.90 4.47
CA LEU A 86 -5.26 -6.22 4.30
C LEU A 86 -4.28 -7.28 4.83
N PRO A 87 -4.57 -7.94 5.96
CA PRO A 87 -3.61 -8.81 6.63
C PRO A 87 -3.34 -10.13 5.87
N HIS A 88 -4.20 -10.50 4.93
CA HIS A 88 -4.00 -11.65 4.03
C HIS A 88 -3.20 -11.31 2.76
N VAL A 89 -2.84 -10.03 2.56
CA VAL A 89 -2.07 -9.60 1.39
C VAL A 89 -0.60 -9.42 1.78
N GLN A 90 0.26 -10.23 1.17
CA GLN A 90 1.69 -10.29 1.49
C GLN A 90 2.47 -9.02 1.16
N THR A 91 2.00 -8.19 0.23
CA THR A 91 2.68 -6.93 -0.06
C THR A 91 1.99 -5.84 0.74
N PRO A 92 2.69 -5.00 1.51
CA PRO A 92 2.05 -3.91 2.24
C PRO A 92 1.64 -2.78 1.29
N ASP A 93 0.82 -1.88 1.80
CA ASP A 93 0.37 -0.65 1.15
C ASP A 93 1.13 0.56 1.70
N LEU A 94 1.12 1.67 0.96
CA LEU A 94 1.40 2.98 1.53
C LEU A 94 0.08 3.65 1.87
N VAL A 95 -0.06 4.16 3.09
CA VAL A 95 -1.28 4.84 3.54
C VAL A 95 -0.94 6.28 3.87
N PHE A 96 -1.81 7.22 3.51
CA PHE A 96 -1.77 8.63 3.89
C PHE A 96 -3.20 9.18 3.99
N CYS A 97 -3.34 10.35 4.57
CA CYS A 97 -4.64 11.01 4.69
C CYS A 97 -4.63 12.42 4.10
N THR A 98 -5.79 12.87 3.67
CA THR A 98 -6.03 14.28 3.36
C THR A 98 -7.23 14.82 4.13
N ASP A 99 -7.30 16.15 4.27
CA ASP A 99 -8.52 16.84 4.66
C ASP A 99 -9.53 16.89 3.50
N ALA A 100 -10.65 17.60 3.70
CA ALA A 100 -11.72 17.73 2.71
C ALA A 100 -11.28 18.53 1.46
N GLU A 101 -10.29 19.40 1.62
CA GLU A 101 -9.66 20.21 0.58
C GLU A 101 -8.55 19.44 -0.17
N GLY A 102 -8.30 18.18 0.21
CA GLY A 102 -7.30 17.34 -0.42
C GLY A 102 -5.85 17.68 -0.03
N GLN A 103 -5.64 18.43 1.05
CA GLN A 103 -4.30 18.69 1.60
C GLN A 103 -3.84 17.53 2.49
N PRO A 104 -2.55 17.16 2.46
CA PRO A 104 -2.01 16.13 3.34
C PRO A 104 -2.20 16.48 4.82
N VAL A 105 -2.65 15.50 5.61
CA VAL A 105 -2.74 15.63 7.07
C VAL A 105 -1.97 14.50 7.75
N VAL A 106 -1.43 14.78 8.94
CA VAL A 106 -0.64 13.82 9.69
C VAL A 106 -1.50 12.61 10.05
N LEU A 107 -0.95 11.41 9.81
CA LEU A 107 -1.64 10.17 10.15
C LEU A 107 -1.83 10.05 11.66
N PRO A 108 -3.05 9.73 12.14
CA PRO A 108 -3.30 9.48 13.56
C PRO A 108 -2.39 8.38 14.10
N GLN A 109 -1.81 8.60 15.28
CA GLN A 109 -0.92 7.62 15.92
C GLN A 109 -1.64 6.30 16.20
N GLU A 110 -2.92 6.36 16.60
CA GLU A 110 -3.79 5.19 16.79
C GLU A 110 -3.80 4.28 15.56
N TYR A 111 -3.83 4.84 14.35
CA TYR A 111 -3.80 4.04 13.12
C TYR A 111 -2.43 3.39 12.88
N ARG A 112 -1.35 4.12 13.19
CA ARG A 112 0.03 3.62 13.07
C ARG A 112 0.29 2.46 14.02
N ASP A 113 -0.33 2.49 15.19
CA ASP A 113 -0.18 1.50 16.25
C ASP A 113 -0.99 0.21 16.03
N LEU A 114 -1.94 0.21 15.08
CA LEU A 114 -2.69 -1.00 14.72
C LEU A 114 -1.74 -2.12 14.27
N ALA A 115 -1.96 -3.34 14.77
CA ALA A 115 -1.14 -4.48 14.42
C ALA A 115 -1.23 -4.82 12.93
N ALA A 116 -0.14 -5.31 12.35
CA ALA A 116 -0.11 -5.73 10.94
C ALA A 116 -0.99 -6.97 10.66
N THR A 117 -1.37 -7.71 11.71
CA THR A 117 -2.28 -8.85 11.62
C THR A 117 -3.75 -8.46 11.62
N ASP A 118 -4.06 -7.19 11.88
CA ASP A 118 -5.42 -6.71 11.97
C ASP A 118 -5.88 -6.09 10.66
N LEU A 119 -7.17 -6.17 10.39
CA LEU A 119 -7.80 -5.47 9.28
C LEU A 119 -7.91 -3.98 9.60
N LYS A 120 -7.19 -3.14 8.87
CA LYS A 120 -7.14 -1.70 9.17
C LYS A 120 -8.25 -0.94 8.46
N ARG A 121 -9.16 -0.36 9.22
CA ARG A 121 -10.23 0.51 8.70
C ARG A 121 -9.86 1.99 8.90
N PRO A 122 -10.32 2.88 8.02
CA PRO A 122 -10.34 4.31 8.28
C PRO A 122 -10.87 4.64 9.68
N LEU A 123 -10.15 5.49 10.41
CA LEU A 123 -10.58 6.02 11.70
C LEU A 123 -11.35 7.34 11.51
N GLY A 124 -12.09 7.75 12.55
CA GLY A 124 -12.86 8.99 12.56
C GLY A 124 -14.22 8.88 11.88
N ARG A 125 -14.95 10.00 11.80
CA ARG A 125 -16.24 10.01 11.09
C ARG A 125 -16.02 10.11 9.58
N PRO A 126 -16.87 9.46 8.76
CA PRO A 126 -16.81 9.63 7.32
C PRO A 126 -16.85 11.11 6.93
N GLY A 127 -15.88 11.56 6.13
CA GLY A 127 -15.79 12.93 5.63
C GLY A 127 -14.93 13.89 6.47
N GLU A 128 -14.51 13.53 7.68
CA GLU A 128 -13.55 14.34 8.46
C GLU A 128 -12.13 14.23 7.87
N MET A 129 -11.76 13.03 7.44
CA MET A 129 -10.50 12.75 6.78
C MET A 129 -10.74 11.78 5.64
N GLN A 130 -10.02 11.97 4.55
CA GLN A 130 -10.05 11.10 3.38
C GLN A 130 -8.83 10.18 3.45
N TRP A 131 -9.10 8.88 3.51
CA TRP A 131 -8.09 7.85 3.67
C TRP A 131 -7.64 7.36 2.30
N ASN A 132 -6.34 7.46 2.04
CA ASN A 132 -5.76 7.12 0.76
C ASN A 132 -4.79 5.95 0.94
N THR A 133 -4.80 5.03 -0.01
CA THR A 133 -3.88 3.91 -0.07
C THR A 133 -3.27 3.79 -1.46
N VAL A 134 -1.97 3.51 -1.49
CA VAL A 134 -1.19 3.36 -2.72
C VAL A 134 -0.70 1.93 -2.81
N VAL A 135 -1.24 1.21 -3.80
CA VAL A 135 -0.83 -0.14 -4.16
C VAL A 135 0.32 -0.05 -5.16
N VAL A 136 1.52 -0.44 -4.73
CA VAL A 136 2.69 -0.47 -5.63
C VAL A 136 2.69 -1.77 -6.43
N ALA A 137 2.19 -1.72 -7.68
CA ALA A 137 2.04 -2.89 -8.52
C ALA A 137 3.37 -3.26 -9.20
N GLY A 138 4.09 -4.25 -8.66
CA GLY A 138 5.32 -4.79 -9.25
C GLY A 138 5.12 -5.51 -10.59
N ARG A 139 6.19 -5.99 -11.22
CA ARG A 139 6.15 -6.69 -12.52
C ARG A 139 5.15 -7.85 -12.56
N ASN A 140 5.06 -8.61 -11.47
CA ASN A 140 4.15 -9.74 -11.37
C ASN A 140 2.70 -9.31 -11.20
N SER A 141 2.38 -8.04 -11.00
CA SER A 141 0.99 -7.57 -10.82
C SER A 141 0.18 -7.55 -12.10
N PHE A 142 0.82 -7.80 -13.25
CA PHE A 142 0.25 -7.69 -14.58
C PHE A 142 0.12 -9.04 -15.27
N ILE A 143 -0.88 -9.17 -16.14
CA ILE A 143 -1.00 -10.32 -17.04
C ILE A 143 0.17 -10.27 -18.03
N ARG A 144 0.80 -11.42 -18.27
CA ARG A 144 2.01 -11.52 -19.09
C ARG A 144 1.76 -10.92 -20.48
N ASN A 145 2.67 -10.04 -20.92
CA ASN A 145 2.62 -9.33 -22.20
C ASN A 145 1.44 -8.37 -22.37
N THR A 146 0.86 -7.88 -21.27
CA THR A 146 -0.19 -6.86 -21.29
C THR A 146 0.09 -5.80 -20.23
N GLU A 147 -0.65 -4.71 -20.27
CA GLU A 147 -0.71 -3.69 -19.21
C GLU A 147 -1.90 -3.91 -18.25
N GLU A 148 -2.61 -5.03 -18.40
CA GLU A 148 -3.76 -5.36 -17.57
C GLU A 148 -3.32 -5.94 -16.22
N LEU A 149 -4.00 -5.50 -15.16
CA LEU A 149 -3.77 -6.00 -13.81
C LEU A 149 -4.32 -7.42 -13.65
N ARG A 150 -3.63 -8.22 -12.85
CA ARG A 150 -4.13 -9.55 -12.47
C ARG A 150 -5.29 -9.44 -11.48
N GLY A 151 -6.11 -10.49 -11.44
CA GLY A 151 -7.28 -10.57 -10.56
C GLY A 151 -6.99 -10.31 -9.08
N ASN A 152 -5.81 -10.73 -8.58
CA ASN A 152 -5.43 -10.49 -7.19
C ASN A 152 -5.23 -8.99 -6.87
N VAL A 153 -4.79 -8.18 -7.84
CA VAL A 153 -4.65 -6.73 -7.67
C VAL A 153 -6.01 -6.04 -7.76
N HIS A 154 -6.88 -6.49 -8.66
CA HIS A 154 -8.26 -6.03 -8.73
C HIS A 154 -9.03 -6.34 -7.44
N MET A 155 -8.88 -7.54 -6.89
CA MET A 155 -9.44 -7.93 -5.59
C MET A 155 -8.94 -7.00 -4.48
N ARG A 156 -7.62 -6.80 -4.38
CA ARG A 156 -7.04 -5.90 -3.38
C ARG A 156 -7.62 -4.48 -3.50
N LYS A 157 -7.67 -3.92 -4.72
CA LYS A 157 -8.25 -2.60 -4.97
C LYS A 157 -9.71 -2.54 -4.51
N ARG A 158 -10.52 -3.52 -4.90
CA ARG A 158 -11.94 -3.61 -4.50
C ARG A 158 -12.10 -3.68 -2.99
N GLN A 159 -11.37 -4.57 -2.32
CA GLN A 159 -11.44 -4.74 -0.87
C GLN A 159 -11.01 -3.47 -0.11
N LEU A 160 -9.92 -2.82 -0.53
CA LEU A 160 -9.50 -1.54 0.04
C LEU A 160 -10.57 -0.46 -0.13
N SER A 161 -11.18 -0.37 -1.32
CA SER A 161 -12.31 0.55 -1.54
C SER A 161 -13.52 0.21 -0.68
N THR A 162 -13.85 -1.07 -0.49
CA THR A 162 -14.93 -1.53 0.41
C THR A 162 -14.68 -1.13 1.86
N LEU A 163 -13.42 -1.02 2.30
CA LEU A 163 -13.07 -0.52 3.63
C LEU A 163 -13.18 1.01 3.75
N GLY A 164 -13.34 1.74 2.64
CA GLY A 164 -13.45 3.20 2.61
C GLY A 164 -12.17 3.95 2.21
N TYR A 165 -11.19 3.27 1.60
CA TYR A 165 -10.00 3.94 1.07
C TYR A 165 -10.19 4.39 -0.38
N TYR A 166 -9.64 5.55 -0.71
CA TYR A 166 -9.28 5.91 -2.08
C TYR A 166 -8.02 5.13 -2.48
N VAL A 167 -8.05 4.43 -3.61
CA VAL A 167 -6.99 3.49 -4.00
C VAL A 167 -6.31 3.93 -5.30
N SER A 168 -5.04 4.32 -5.19
CA SER A 168 -4.14 4.54 -6.32
C SER A 168 -3.29 3.30 -6.57
N VAL A 169 -3.12 2.91 -7.84
CA VAL A 169 -2.23 1.80 -8.23
C VAL A 169 -1.06 2.37 -9.02
N ILE A 170 0.17 2.11 -8.58
CA ILE A 170 1.37 2.57 -9.29
C ILE A 170 1.88 1.47 -10.22
N PRO A 171 1.81 1.64 -11.55
CA PRO A 171 2.23 0.61 -12.49
C PRO A 171 3.75 0.55 -12.63
N TYR A 172 4.36 -0.58 -12.24
CA TYR A 172 5.80 -0.80 -12.37
C TYR A 172 6.33 -0.61 -13.79
N MET A 173 5.58 -1.06 -14.80
CA MET A 173 6.02 -1.01 -16.20
C MET A 173 6.31 0.41 -16.66
N GLU A 174 5.48 1.36 -16.24
CA GLU A 174 5.71 2.78 -16.50
C GLU A 174 6.75 3.39 -15.57
N TYR A 175 6.78 2.97 -14.29
CA TYR A 175 7.59 3.63 -13.27
C TYR A 175 9.09 3.29 -13.37
N ASN A 176 9.45 2.04 -13.66
CA ASN A 176 10.81 1.53 -13.40
C ASN A 176 11.92 2.14 -14.30
N ARG A 177 11.60 2.56 -15.52
CA ARG A 177 12.60 2.95 -16.55
C ARG A 177 12.70 4.46 -16.77
N LYS A 178 12.23 5.26 -15.82
CA LYS A 178 12.05 6.71 -16.00
C LYS A 178 13.02 7.52 -15.12
N SER A 179 13.34 8.74 -15.57
CA SER A 179 14.08 9.72 -14.77
C SER A 179 13.30 10.09 -13.50
N LEU A 180 13.98 10.70 -12.51
CA LEU A 180 13.35 11.13 -11.26
C LEU A 180 12.06 11.94 -11.52
N ARG A 181 12.14 12.95 -12.38
CA ARG A 181 10.99 13.80 -12.73
C ARG A 181 9.86 13.00 -13.36
N ALA A 182 10.17 12.09 -14.28
CA ALA A 182 9.17 11.26 -14.94
C ALA A 182 8.55 10.20 -14.01
N LYS A 183 9.30 9.73 -12.98
CA LYS A 183 8.75 8.92 -11.88
C LYS A 183 7.77 9.73 -11.03
N LEU A 184 8.11 10.96 -10.65
CA LEU A 184 7.22 11.85 -9.91
C LEU A 184 5.94 12.17 -10.70
N SER A 185 6.04 12.44 -12.00
CA SER A 185 4.86 12.62 -12.86
C SER A 185 4.00 11.36 -13.00
N CYS A 186 4.61 10.17 -12.96
CA CYS A 186 3.88 8.90 -12.96
C CYS A 186 3.07 8.71 -11.67
N LEU A 187 3.69 9.01 -10.52
CA LEU A 187 3.00 9.01 -9.23
C LEU A 187 1.86 10.02 -9.22
N ASP A 188 2.12 11.24 -9.69
CA ASP A 188 1.14 12.33 -9.74
C ASP A 188 -0.14 11.95 -10.49
N ARG A 189 0.01 11.36 -11.68
CA ARG A 189 -1.12 10.87 -12.47
C ARG A 189 -1.89 9.77 -11.74
N SER A 190 -1.19 8.79 -11.19
CA SER A 190 -1.81 7.68 -10.45
C SER A 190 -2.58 8.17 -9.21
N LEU A 191 -2.07 9.23 -8.55
CA LEU A 191 -2.72 9.88 -7.42
C LEU A 191 -3.95 10.68 -7.86
N LYS A 192 -3.89 11.42 -8.98
CA LYS A 192 -5.06 12.15 -9.52
C LYS A 192 -6.23 11.23 -9.86
N GLU A 193 -5.95 10.01 -10.31
CA GLU A 193 -6.98 9.04 -10.70
C GLU A 193 -7.59 8.27 -9.51
N GLY A 194 -6.84 8.09 -8.43
CA GLY A 194 -7.17 7.12 -7.39
C GLY A 194 -7.11 7.64 -5.96
N SER A 195 -6.77 8.91 -5.74
CA SER A 195 -6.64 9.52 -4.42
C SER A 195 -7.44 10.83 -4.34
N SER A 196 -7.67 11.31 -3.13
CA SER A 196 -8.27 12.61 -2.88
C SER A 196 -7.26 13.77 -2.82
N LEU A 197 -5.98 13.51 -3.12
CA LEU A 197 -4.91 14.49 -3.02
C LEU A 197 -5.04 15.64 -4.03
N CYS A 198 -5.29 16.85 -3.53
CA CYS A 198 -5.39 18.08 -4.29
C CYS A 198 -4.28 19.08 -3.91
N LEU A 199 -3.04 18.71 -4.19
CA LEU A 199 -1.88 19.57 -3.96
C LEU A 199 -1.19 19.94 -5.27
N ASP A 200 -1.24 21.22 -5.63
CA ASP A 200 -0.59 21.77 -6.83
C ASP A 200 0.92 21.95 -6.63
N GLY A 201 1.68 21.93 -7.74
CA GLY A 201 3.13 22.15 -7.71
C GLY A 201 3.96 21.03 -7.03
N ARG A 202 3.31 20.03 -6.42
CA ARG A 202 3.96 18.93 -5.66
C ARG A 202 5.06 18.19 -6.42
N VAL A 203 4.93 18.03 -7.73
CA VAL A 203 5.96 17.38 -8.57
C VAL A 203 7.23 18.22 -8.62
N GLU A 204 7.12 19.53 -8.81
CA GLU A 204 8.27 20.43 -8.85
C GLU A 204 8.92 20.54 -7.48
N SER A 205 8.13 20.73 -6.43
CA SER A 205 8.63 20.80 -5.05
C SER A 205 9.37 19.51 -4.67
N ALA A 206 8.79 18.35 -4.95
CA ALA A 206 9.44 17.06 -4.68
C ALA A 206 10.72 16.87 -5.50
N TRP A 207 10.72 17.29 -6.77
CA TRP A 207 11.88 17.17 -7.64
C TRP A 207 13.06 18.02 -7.15
N VAL A 208 12.82 19.28 -6.79
CA VAL A 208 13.84 20.19 -6.26
C VAL A 208 14.42 19.63 -4.95
N ASN A 209 13.55 19.21 -4.02
CA ASN A 209 13.97 18.67 -2.74
C ASN A 209 14.84 17.42 -2.89
N LEU A 210 14.39 16.46 -3.70
CA LEU A 210 15.11 15.20 -3.90
C LEU A 210 16.44 15.40 -4.64
N LYS A 211 16.49 16.30 -5.65
CA LYS A 211 17.72 16.60 -6.37
C LYS A 211 18.78 17.23 -5.44
N ALA A 212 18.37 18.19 -4.61
CA ALA A 212 19.26 18.80 -3.62
C ALA A 212 19.78 17.79 -2.59
N SER A 213 18.95 16.82 -2.16
CA SER A 213 19.39 15.74 -1.27
C SER A 213 20.42 14.80 -1.92
N MET A 214 20.25 14.49 -3.22
CA MET A 214 21.19 13.64 -3.96
C MET A 214 22.55 14.32 -4.14
N GLU A 215 22.57 15.60 -4.50
CA GLU A 215 23.80 16.39 -4.67
C GLU A 215 24.60 16.47 -3.36
N LYS A 216 23.92 16.71 -2.22
CA LYS A 216 24.55 16.71 -0.89
C LYS A 216 25.14 15.35 -0.47
N GLN A 217 24.53 14.24 -0.88
CA GLN A 217 25.07 12.91 -0.59
C GLN A 217 26.32 12.62 -1.43
N GLU A 218 26.37 13.08 -2.67
CA GLU A 218 27.54 12.94 -3.54
C GLU A 218 28.73 13.76 -3.02
N GLU A 219 28.51 14.99 -2.56
CA GLU A 219 29.55 15.84 -1.94
C GLU A 219 30.13 15.28 -0.64
N MET A 220 29.39 14.46 0.08
CA MET A 220 29.82 13.88 1.36
C MET A 220 30.60 12.57 1.19
N ILE A 221 30.56 11.97 -0.01
CA ILE A 221 31.20 10.69 -0.34
C ILE A 221 32.44 10.91 -1.24
N GLY A 222 32.52 12.04 -1.95
CA GLY A 222 33.68 12.46 -2.75
C GLY A 222 34.77 13.10 -1.92
#